data_AF-A0A6N0ZFQ1-F1
#
_entry.id   AF-A0A6N0ZFQ1-F1
#
_cell.length_a   1.000
_cell.length_b   1.000
_cell.length_c   1.000
_cell.angle_alpha   90.00
_cell.angle_beta   90.00
_cell.angle_gamma   90.00
#
_symmetry.space_group_name_H-M   'P 1'
#
loop_
_entity.id
_entity.type
_entity.pdbx_description
1 polymer ?
#
loop_
_entity_poly.entity_id
_entity_poly.type
_entity_poly.pdbx_seq_one_letter_code
_entity_poly.pdbx_strand_id
1 'polypeptide(L)'
;MDLTSPGISSALPCCTTRSSPGCKPLASTGPSPRAAYAVVTRCSVIDIAGGMGLPLVARRSTRDEPYCADEVLPTGTAADLTPVVEIDRWRIGDGLPGLMTRQLQQRHFDCFPGRDEARVGWLSPVADRG
;
A
#
# COMPACT_ATOMS: atom_id res chain seq x y z
N MET A 1 -18.81 9.14 -15.66
CA MET A 1 -18.81 8.75 -14.24
C MET A 1 -17.47 9.15 -13.68
N ASP A 2 -17.50 10.27 -12.97
CA ASP A 2 -16.36 11.02 -12.49
C ASP A 2 -15.84 10.34 -11.22
N LEU A 3 -14.60 9.84 -11.22
CA LEU A 3 -13.95 9.24 -10.05
C LEU A 3 -13.49 10.31 -9.05
N THR A 4 -14.31 11.34 -8.87
CA THR A 4 -14.22 12.34 -7.79
C THR A 4 -15.20 11.96 -6.66
N SER A 5 -15.34 10.67 -6.37
CA SER A 5 -16.00 10.23 -5.13
C SER A 5 -15.05 10.45 -3.95
N PRO A 6 -15.47 11.15 -2.88
CA PRO A 6 -14.67 11.32 -1.68
C PRO A 6 -14.72 10.01 -0.88
N GLY A 7 -13.84 9.08 -1.23
CA GLY A 7 -13.83 7.74 -0.66
C GLY A 7 -12.41 7.14 -0.70
N ILE A 8 -11.56 7.63 0.20
CA ILE A 8 -10.46 6.92 0.87
C ILE A 8 -9.87 5.71 0.11
N SER A 9 -9.02 5.94 -0.89
CA SER A 9 -8.11 4.89 -1.35
C SER A 9 -6.89 5.51 -2.05
N SER A 10 -5.75 5.57 -1.34
CA SER A 10 -4.48 5.85 -2.00
C SER A 10 -3.88 4.53 -2.46
N ALA A 11 -3.83 4.31 -3.77
CA ALA A 11 -3.19 3.16 -4.37
C ALA A 11 -1.67 3.36 -4.44
N LEU A 12 -0.93 2.29 -4.17
CA LEU A 12 0.52 2.18 -4.34
C LEU A 12 0.80 1.28 -5.55
N PRO A 13 1.11 1.82 -6.74
CA PRO A 13 1.64 1.02 -7.84
C PRO A 13 3.10 0.63 -7.57
N CYS A 14 3.36 -0.68 -7.54
CA CYS A 14 4.68 -1.31 -7.44
C CYS A 14 5.06 -1.90 -8.79
N CYS A 15 6.31 -1.72 -9.23
CA CYS A 15 6.89 -2.54 -10.31
C CYS A 15 8.13 -3.26 -9.78
N THR A 16 8.25 -4.56 -10.02
CA THR A 16 9.41 -5.36 -9.62
C THR A 16 9.89 -6.38 -10.65
N THR A 17 9.18 -6.69 -11.75
CA THR A 17 9.66 -7.77 -12.66
C THR A 17 9.49 -7.53 -14.16
N ARG A 18 10.35 -6.68 -14.75
CA ARG A 18 11.08 -7.04 -15.99
C ARG A 18 12.25 -6.09 -16.19
N SER A 19 13.35 -6.61 -16.71
CA SER A 19 14.58 -5.93 -17.11
C SER A 19 14.35 -4.88 -18.23
N SER A 20 13.51 -3.89 -17.97
CA SER A 20 13.20 -2.77 -18.85
C SER A 20 13.91 -1.53 -18.30
N PRO A 21 14.68 -0.79 -19.13
CA PRO A 21 15.27 0.48 -18.72
C PRO A 21 14.11 1.48 -18.49
N GLY A 22 13.66 1.59 -17.24
CA GLY A 22 12.48 2.39 -16.89
C GLY A 22 11.70 1.95 -15.63
N CYS A 23 12.07 0.85 -14.96
CA CYS A 23 11.42 0.43 -13.72
C CYS A 23 11.45 1.55 -12.66
N LYS A 24 10.25 2.01 -12.26
CA LYS A 24 10.06 3.07 -11.28
C LYS A 24 9.90 2.46 -9.88
N PRO A 25 10.51 3.03 -8.84
CA PRO A 25 10.32 2.58 -7.46
C PRO A 25 8.84 2.65 -7.02
N LEU A 26 8.52 1.94 -5.93
CA LEU A 26 7.17 1.91 -5.35
C LEU A 26 6.67 3.35 -5.15
N ALA A 27 5.66 3.73 -5.94
CA ALA A 27 5.16 5.09 -5.93
C ALA A 27 4.01 5.18 -4.91
N SER A 28 4.15 6.04 -3.91
CA SER A 28 3.03 6.40 -3.04
C SER A 28 2.45 7.73 -3.46
N THR A 29 1.12 7.79 -3.61
CA THR A 29 0.42 9.03 -3.97
C THR A 29 0.68 10.11 -2.91
N GLY A 30 1.65 11.00 -3.11
CA GLY A 30 1.96 12.12 -2.19
C GLY A 30 0.72 12.97 -1.89
N PRO A 31 0.61 13.61 -0.71
CA PRO A 31 -0.58 14.39 -0.38
C PRO A 31 -0.79 15.49 -1.42
N SER A 32 -2.01 15.57 -1.95
CA SER A 32 -2.46 16.74 -2.68
C SER A 32 -2.62 17.90 -1.68
N PRO A 33 -2.37 19.18 -2.05
CA PRO A 33 -2.71 20.33 -1.20
C PRO A 33 -4.19 20.35 -0.76
N ARG A 34 -5.05 19.59 -1.47
CA ARG A 34 -6.50 19.54 -1.25
C ARG A 34 -6.97 18.29 -0.47
N ALA A 35 -6.08 17.35 -0.14
CA ALA A 35 -6.42 16.15 0.63
C ALA A 35 -5.24 15.74 1.52
N ALA A 36 -5.12 16.44 2.65
CA ALA A 36 -4.10 16.21 3.69
C ALA A 36 -4.51 15.10 4.69
N TYR A 37 -5.19 14.05 4.23
CA TYR A 37 -5.46 12.89 5.08
C TYR A 37 -4.28 11.91 4.97
N ALA A 38 -3.27 12.12 5.81
CA ALA A 38 -2.30 11.08 6.11
C ALA A 38 -3.03 9.95 6.86
N VAL A 39 -3.43 8.91 6.13
CA VAL A 39 -4.09 7.74 6.72
C VAL A 39 -3.05 6.97 7.52
N VAL A 40 -3.36 6.61 8.78
CA VAL A 40 -2.44 5.89 9.68
C VAL A 40 -1.88 4.62 9.03
N THR A 41 -2.73 3.85 8.35
CA THR A 41 -2.35 2.64 7.60
C THR A 41 -1.27 2.93 6.56
N ARG A 42 -1.36 4.07 5.86
CA ARG A 42 -0.34 4.43 4.86
C ARG A 42 1.01 4.72 5.51
N CYS A 43 1.02 5.43 6.64
CA CYS A 43 2.24 5.70 7.39
C CYS A 43 2.86 4.40 7.89
N SER A 44 2.05 3.48 8.41
CA SER A 44 2.49 2.16 8.83
C SER A 44 3.12 1.36 7.69
N VAL A 45 2.51 1.37 6.50
CA VAL A 45 3.02 0.65 5.32
C VAL A 45 4.35 1.24 4.85
N ILE A 46 4.48 2.58 4.84
CA ILE A 46 5.74 3.27 4.50
C ILE A 46 6.84 2.88 5.48
N ASP A 47 6.55 2.85 6.78
CA ASP A 47 7.51 2.46 7.81
C ASP A 47 7.92 0.98 7.69
N ILE A 48 6.97 0.07 7.49
CA ILE A 48 7.24 -1.37 7.29
C ILE A 48 8.09 -1.57 6.03
N ALA A 49 7.73 -0.93 4.92
CA ALA A 49 8.48 -1.02 3.68
C ALA A 49 9.90 -0.43 3.81
N GLY A 50 10.05 0.67 4.55
CA GLY A 50 11.36 1.22 4.92
C GLY A 50 12.21 0.22 5.73
N GLY A 51 11.60 -0.45 6.73
CA GLY A 51 12.25 -1.50 7.50
C GLY A 51 12.64 -2.75 6.68
N MET A 52 11.96 -2.99 5.55
CA MET A 52 12.31 -4.04 4.58
C MET A 52 13.38 -3.61 3.58
N GLY A 53 13.81 -2.33 3.59
CA GLY A 53 14.74 -1.78 2.60
C GLY A 53 14.11 -1.55 1.22
N LEU A 54 12.78 -1.44 1.13
CA LEU A 54 12.09 -1.18 -0.13
C LEU A 54 12.19 0.31 -0.51
N PRO A 55 12.65 0.63 -1.73
CA PRO A 55 12.73 2.02 -2.17
C PRO A 55 11.32 2.58 -2.42
N LEU A 56 10.95 3.60 -1.66
CA LEU A 56 9.67 4.30 -1.73
C LEU A 56 9.85 5.69 -2.33
N VAL A 57 8.99 6.05 -3.28
CA VAL A 57 8.92 7.42 -3.82
C VAL A 57 7.53 7.99 -3.60
N ALA A 58 7.45 9.03 -2.78
CA ALA A 58 6.23 9.81 -2.65
C ALA A 58 6.09 10.77 -3.84
N ARG A 59 5.12 10.51 -4.71
CA ARG A 59 4.81 11.38 -5.86
C ARG A 59 3.33 11.28 -6.21
N ARG A 60 2.82 12.19 -7.03
CA ARG A 60 1.48 12.00 -7.57
C ARG A 60 1.51 10.86 -8.59
N SER A 61 0.56 9.93 -8.45
CA SER A 61 0.26 8.93 -9.47
C SER A 61 -0.75 9.48 -10.47
N THR A 62 -0.55 9.18 -11.75
CA THR A 62 -1.53 9.47 -12.79
C THR A 62 -2.55 8.34 -12.88
N ARG A 63 -3.69 8.59 -13.54
CA ARG A 63 -4.77 7.60 -13.70
C ARG A 63 -4.30 6.32 -14.39
N ASP A 64 -3.33 6.44 -15.29
CA ASP A 64 -2.88 5.33 -16.14
C ASP A 64 -1.85 4.42 -15.45
N GLU A 65 -1.21 4.90 -14.37
CA GLU A 65 -0.15 4.16 -13.69
C GLU A 65 -0.54 2.80 -13.14
N PRO A 66 -1.71 2.62 -12.50
CA PRO A 66 -2.15 1.31 -12.02
C PRO A 66 -2.18 0.26 -13.15
N TYR A 67 -2.63 0.63 -14.36
CA TYR A 67 -2.75 -0.30 -15.49
C TYR A 67 -1.39 -0.76 -16.04
N CYS A 68 -0.31 -0.05 -15.75
CA CYS A 68 1.06 -0.40 -16.13
C CYS A 68 1.91 -0.93 -14.95
N ALA A 69 1.34 -1.05 -13.76
CA ALA A 69 2.05 -1.53 -12.58
C ALA A 69 2.06 -3.07 -12.56
N ASP A 70 3.07 -3.64 -11.89
CA ASP A 70 3.14 -5.09 -11.65
C ASP A 70 2.22 -5.47 -10.48
N GLU A 71 2.14 -4.62 -9.46
CA GLU A 71 1.25 -4.80 -8.30
C GLU A 71 0.61 -3.47 -7.91
N VAL A 72 -0.63 -3.50 -7.44
CA VAL A 72 -1.32 -2.30 -6.92
C VAL A 72 -1.89 -2.60 -5.53
N LEU A 73 -1.50 -1.79 -4.54
CA LEU A 73 -1.99 -1.91 -3.17
C LEU A 73 -2.71 -0.63 -2.74
N PRO A 74 -4.05 -0.61 -2.68
CA PRO A 74 -4.77 0.39 -1.92
C PRO A 74 -4.47 0.27 -0.42
N THR A 75 -4.29 1.42 0.24
CA THR A 75 -4.19 1.51 1.69
C THR A 75 -5.40 2.24 2.26
N GLY A 76 -6.06 1.67 3.26
CA GLY A 76 -7.14 2.34 3.99
C GLY A 76 -7.50 1.59 5.28
N THR A 77 -8.03 2.29 6.30
CA THR A 77 -8.33 1.67 7.60
C THR A 77 -9.33 0.51 7.51
N ALA A 78 -10.30 0.58 6.58
CA ALA A 78 -11.26 -0.51 6.36
C ALA A 78 -10.82 -1.53 5.31
N ALA A 79 -9.85 -1.16 4.47
CA ALA A 79 -9.36 -2.00 3.37
C ALA A 79 -8.04 -2.72 3.70
N ASP A 80 -7.45 -2.41 4.87
CA ASP A 80 -6.11 -2.81 5.28
C ASP A 80 -5.11 -2.74 4.10
N LEU A 81 -4.38 -3.83 3.87
CA LEU A 81 -3.55 -4.09 2.71
C LEU A 81 -4.22 -5.17 1.86
N THR A 82 -5.11 -4.76 0.95
CA THR A 82 -5.77 -5.67 0.01
C THR A 82 -5.13 -5.57 -1.38
N PRO A 83 -4.61 -6.66 -1.97
CA PRO A 83 -4.08 -6.65 -3.34
C PRO A 83 -5.17 -6.35 -4.36
N VAL A 84 -4.90 -5.47 -5.32
CA VAL A 84 -5.74 -5.26 -6.50
C VAL A 84 -5.12 -5.98 -7.69
N VAL A 85 -5.83 -6.98 -8.19
CA VAL A 85 -5.40 -7.83 -9.32
C VAL A 85 -6.12 -7.48 -10.64
N GLU A 86 -7.19 -6.70 -10.57
CA GLU A 86 -7.98 -6.28 -11.72
C GLU A 86 -8.58 -4.89 -11.49
N ILE A 87 -8.51 -4.02 -12.51
CA ILE A 87 -9.11 -2.69 -12.53
C ILE A 87 -9.86 -2.52 -13.85
N ASP A 88 -11.16 -2.19 -13.82
CA ASP A 88 -11.98 -1.99 -15.03
C ASP A 88 -11.93 -3.14 -16.05
N ARG A 89 -11.83 -4.40 -15.57
CA ARG A 89 -11.64 -5.61 -16.39
C ARG A 89 -10.25 -5.75 -17.03
N TRP A 90 -9.31 -4.91 -16.62
CA TRP A 90 -7.91 -5.02 -16.98
C TRP A 90 -7.13 -5.72 -15.87
N ARG A 91 -6.45 -6.82 -16.20
CA ARG A 91 -5.62 -7.56 -15.25
C ARG A 91 -4.34 -6.78 -14.98
N ILE A 92 -4.01 -6.64 -13.70
CA ILE A 92 -2.77 -6.02 -13.22
C ILE A 92 -1.73 -7.12 -13.02
N GLY A 93 -0.53 -6.95 -13.59
CA GLY A 93 0.51 -7.98 -13.57
C GLY A 93 0.03 -9.31 -14.15
N ASP A 94 0.15 -10.38 -13.37
CA ASP A 94 -0.32 -11.73 -13.71
C ASP A 94 -1.76 -12.02 -13.22
N GLY A 95 -2.42 -11.04 -12.61
CA GLY A 95 -3.73 -11.20 -11.98
C GLY A 95 -3.70 -11.97 -10.67
N LEU A 96 -2.53 -12.11 -10.03
CA LEU A 96 -2.38 -12.70 -8.71
C LEU A 96 -1.74 -11.68 -7.75
N PRO A 97 -1.95 -11.82 -6.43
CA PRO A 97 -1.20 -11.03 -5.46
C PRO A 97 0.28 -11.36 -5.56
N GLY A 98 1.08 -10.37 -5.95
CA GLY A 98 2.52 -10.54 -6.12
C GLY A 98 3.27 -10.70 -4.80
N LEU A 99 4.55 -11.06 -4.90
CA LEU A 99 5.36 -11.44 -3.75
C LEU A 99 5.57 -10.27 -2.78
N MET A 100 5.72 -9.05 -3.30
CA MET A 100 5.93 -7.87 -2.45
C MET A 100 4.67 -7.55 -1.67
N THR A 101 3.51 -7.61 -2.32
CA THR A 101 2.22 -7.41 -1.65
C THR A 101 2.04 -8.39 -0.51
N ARG A 102 2.30 -9.68 -0.74
CA ARG A 102 2.17 -10.72 0.30
C ARG A 102 3.10 -10.48 1.48
N GLN A 103 4.35 -10.08 1.22
CA GLN A 103 5.31 -9.81 2.29
C GLN A 103 4.90 -8.59 3.12
N LEU A 104 4.49 -7.50 2.47
CA LEU A 104 3.98 -6.31 3.16
C LEU A 104 2.71 -6.61 3.95
N GLN A 105 1.79 -7.35 3.34
CA GLN A 105 0.55 -7.78 3.97
C GLN A 105 0.83 -8.61 5.23
N GLN A 106 1.72 -9.61 5.14
CA GLN A 106 2.10 -10.44 6.27
C GLN A 106 2.70 -9.61 7.42
N ARG A 107 3.66 -8.73 7.11
CA ARG A 107 4.31 -7.86 8.11
C ARG A 107 3.31 -6.92 8.80
N HIS A 108 2.39 -6.34 8.04
CA HIS A 108 1.33 -5.50 8.58
C HIS A 108 0.42 -6.29 9.53
N PHE A 109 0.01 -7.51 9.14
CA PHE A 109 -0.80 -8.36 10.00
C PHE A 109 -0.06 -8.86 11.23
N ASP A 110 1.26 -9.04 11.17
CA ASP A 110 2.08 -9.40 12.34
C ASP A 110 2.20 -8.26 13.37
N CYS A 111 1.93 -7.01 12.97
CA CYS A 111 1.90 -5.89 13.91
C CYS A 111 0.72 -5.98 14.89
N PHE A 112 -0.46 -6.48 14.47
CA PHE A 112 -1.66 -6.52 15.30
C PHE A 112 -1.58 -7.42 16.55
N PRO A 113 -1.08 -8.67 16.46
CA PRO A 113 -0.85 -9.51 17.64
C PRO A 113 0.43 -9.14 18.40
N GLY A 114 1.16 -8.10 17.99
CA GLY A 114 2.43 -7.70 18.61
C GLY A 114 3.59 -8.66 18.31
N ARG A 115 3.54 -9.37 17.17
CA ARG A 115 4.65 -10.25 16.73
C ARG A 115 5.80 -9.47 16.10
N ASP A 116 5.55 -8.23 15.65
CA ASP A 116 6.61 -7.32 15.22
C ASP A 116 7.15 -6.53 16.43
N GLU A 117 8.27 -7.00 16.98
CA GLU A 117 8.95 -6.37 18.12
C GLU A 117 9.34 -4.91 17.84
N ALA A 118 9.66 -4.55 16.59
CA ALA A 118 10.05 -3.19 16.24
C ALA A 118 8.88 -2.19 16.34
N ARG A 119 7.64 -2.69 16.35
CA ARG A 119 6.41 -1.89 16.27
C ARG A 119 5.43 -2.19 17.40
N VAL A 120 5.88 -2.90 18.45
CA VAL A 120 5.06 -3.18 19.63
C VAL A 120 4.49 -1.90 20.27
N GLY A 121 5.22 -0.78 20.15
CA GLY A 121 4.77 0.54 20.63
C GLY A 121 3.56 1.13 19.90
N TRP A 122 3.10 0.52 18.79
CA TRP A 122 1.86 0.92 18.12
C TRP A 122 0.61 0.37 18.83
N LEU A 123 0.78 -0.68 19.65
CA LEU A 123 -0.33 -1.35 20.33
C LEU A 123 -0.62 -0.68 21.67
N SER A 124 -1.86 -0.26 21.85
CA SER A 124 -2.37 0.16 23.15
C SER A 124 -3.05 -1.04 23.82
N PRO A 125 -2.52 -1.59 24.91
CA PRO A 125 -3.15 -2.72 25.59
C PRO A 125 -4.50 -2.30 26.15
N VAL A 126 -5.54 -3.07 25.85
CA VAL A 126 -6.86 -2.89 26.45
C VAL A 126 -6.92 -3.82 27.65
N ALA A 127 -7.10 -3.25 28.85
CA ALA A 127 -7.30 -4.04 30.05
C ALA A 127 -8.57 -4.88 29.91
N ASP A 128 -8.46 -6.17 30.24
CA ASP A 128 -9.64 -7.04 30.30
C ASP A 128 -10.57 -6.51 31.40
N ARG A 129 -11.77 -6.09 31.01
CA ARG A 129 -12.85 -5.84 31.96
C ARG A 129 -13.52 -7.18 32.18
N GLY A 130 -12.98 -7.93 33.15
CA GLY A 130 -13.57 -9.18 33.62
C GLY A 130 -15.04 -9.05 34.01
#